data_AF-A0A0Q9YK34-F1
#
_entry.id   AF-A0A0Q9YK34-F1
#
_cell.length_a   1.000
_cell.length_b   1.000
_cell.length_c   1.000
_cell.angle_alpha   90.00
_cell.angle_beta   90.00
_cell.angle_gamma   90.00
#
_symmetry.space_group_name_H-M   'P 1'
#
loop_
_entity.id
_entity.type
_entity.pdbx_description
1 polymer ?
#
loop_
_entity_poly.entity_id
_entity_poly.type
_entity_poly.pdbx_seq_one_letter_code
_entity_poly.pdbx_strand_id
1 'polypeptide(L)'
;MTPIAAKLKRFLLSHRVDYRLYCHSRTYRLEECAQKHGMSGSAFAKTIVVKDKKNYWGIVVPLYYEIDFPKLNNLLKREVYVVCHEEADKLFDDCEPLSHPPLGSAYHLDMVVDARLLNNKTIFFEAGSHTSIIGLEKSDFCYLMADATWGQFSRPIPDVQTSVKKNTLLSAKNTIHRESRAAKPPHFLPEIVNQIIVLSHQPDGSPEKLMEILKNDRRVSAVLQDYNEQRVYIEKQALASVNPSLKKSLKHWLDFSAVSHVVLDLSSHSQFKIDAEGPLGLPAFWRHATFCAKLCSQIAQDSSLIVSVDPFLCYLGGLLHNFGLLFIGHLYTPEFRLLNRWFSAHPNESIKQLEKKLIGLGGAQQLMSRGHDKIGSWVMRYWGMPSEIQLMAKHHHALHYNAKHHEYVNILLLANTVLREHAIGEGEKLEDADLLASKLGITKDRVEFYLAQIIDEGFSMPVHGKSTS
;
A
#
# COMPACT_ATOMS: atom_id res chain seq x y z
N MET A 1 -20.16 26.43 12.90
CA MET A 1 -19.97 26.60 11.44
C MET A 1 -21.33 26.62 10.78
N THR A 2 -21.51 27.44 9.74
CA THR A 2 -22.74 27.45 8.93
C THR A 2 -22.85 26.14 8.16
N PRO A 3 -24.06 25.55 8.03
CA PRO A 3 -24.23 24.27 7.35
C PRO A 3 -23.93 24.36 5.85
N ILE A 4 -24.03 25.56 5.26
CA ILE A 4 -23.74 25.84 3.84
C ILE A 4 -22.73 26.98 3.74
N ALA A 5 -21.78 26.87 2.81
CA ALA A 5 -20.84 27.92 2.47
C ALA A 5 -21.57 29.18 1.97
N ALA A 6 -21.06 30.37 2.31
CA ALA A 6 -21.75 31.63 2.09
C ALA A 6 -21.86 31.99 0.60
N LYS A 7 -20.79 31.77 -0.17
CA LYS A 7 -20.72 31.95 -1.63
C LYS A 7 -21.69 31.00 -2.33
N LEU A 8 -21.68 29.72 -1.95
CA LEU A 8 -22.59 28.71 -2.49
C LEU A 8 -24.06 29.07 -2.22
N LYS A 9 -24.40 29.44 -0.98
CA LYS A 9 -25.76 29.85 -0.60
C LYS A 9 -26.22 31.06 -1.42
N ARG A 10 -25.36 32.07 -1.56
CA ARG A 10 -25.66 33.29 -2.33
C ARG A 10 -25.89 32.97 -3.80
N PHE A 11 -25.06 32.10 -4.37
CA PHE A 11 -25.17 31.66 -5.77
C PHE A 11 -26.49 30.93 -6.04
N LEU A 12 -26.89 29.99 -5.19
CA LEU A 12 -28.17 29.28 -5.33
C LEU A 12 -29.37 30.24 -5.24
N LEU A 13 -29.33 31.18 -4.28
CA LEU A 13 -30.38 32.19 -4.11
C LEU A 13 -30.47 33.16 -5.28
N SER A 14 -29.33 33.63 -5.83
CA SER A 14 -29.33 34.56 -6.97
C SER A 14 -29.89 33.93 -8.24
N HIS A 15 -29.72 32.61 -8.39
CA HIS A 15 -30.25 31.83 -9.51
C HIS A 15 -31.67 31.32 -9.27
N ARG A 16 -32.26 31.58 -8.08
CA ARG A 16 -33.62 31.16 -7.70
C ARG A 16 -33.86 29.66 -7.88
N VAL A 17 -32.85 28.85 -7.59
CA VAL A 17 -32.94 27.40 -7.65
C VAL A 17 -33.32 26.85 -6.28
N ASP A 18 -34.40 26.06 -6.25
CA ASP A 18 -34.79 25.32 -5.06
C ASP A 18 -33.81 24.17 -4.80
N TYR A 19 -33.48 23.96 -3.53
CA TYR A 19 -32.56 22.90 -3.14
C TYR A 19 -32.97 22.28 -1.82
N ARG A 20 -32.69 20.98 -1.66
CA ARG A 20 -32.88 20.29 -0.38
C ARG A 20 -31.56 20.24 0.38
N LEU A 21 -31.59 20.68 1.63
CA LEU A 21 -30.45 20.60 2.53
C LEU A 21 -30.62 19.41 3.48
N TYR A 22 -29.64 18.51 3.49
CA TYR A 22 -29.59 17.36 4.39
C TYR A 22 -28.49 17.61 5.42
N CYS A 23 -28.88 18.00 6.64
CA CYS A 23 -27.93 18.16 7.73
C CYS A 23 -27.63 16.81 8.39
N HIS A 24 -26.39 16.62 8.82
CA HIS A 24 -25.95 15.41 9.52
C HIS A 24 -24.85 15.69 10.53
N SER A 25 -24.63 14.76 11.45
CA SER A 25 -23.39 14.79 12.24
C SER A 25 -22.19 14.69 11.31
N ARG A 26 -21.12 15.41 11.67
CA ARG A 26 -19.91 15.57 10.85
C ARG A 26 -19.44 14.22 10.29
N THR A 27 -19.20 14.18 8.99
CA THR A 27 -18.57 13.07 8.28
C THR A 27 -17.24 13.54 7.74
N TYR A 28 -16.25 12.65 7.63
CA TYR A 28 -14.91 13.02 7.16
C TYR A 28 -14.62 12.51 5.75
N ARG A 29 -15.60 11.81 5.14
CA ARG A 29 -15.53 11.26 3.78
C ARG A 29 -16.87 11.40 3.07
N LEU A 30 -16.85 11.71 1.78
CA LEU A 30 -18.03 11.76 0.91
C LEU A 30 -18.76 10.41 0.83
N GLU A 31 -18.03 9.29 0.92
CA GLU A 31 -18.61 7.94 0.92
C GLU A 31 -19.41 7.63 2.18
N GLU A 32 -18.90 8.04 3.33
CA GLU A 32 -19.59 7.91 4.62
C GLU A 32 -20.88 8.74 4.58
N CYS A 33 -20.79 9.95 4.05
CA CYS A 33 -21.90 10.87 3.85
C CYS A 33 -22.99 10.27 2.96
N ALA A 34 -22.62 9.74 1.78
CA ALA A 34 -23.54 9.07 0.87
C ALA A 34 -24.19 7.83 1.49
N GLN A 35 -23.42 6.97 2.18
CA GLN A 35 -23.93 5.77 2.83
C GLN A 35 -24.92 6.09 3.95
N LYS A 36 -24.58 7.05 4.81
CA LYS A 36 -25.41 7.47 5.95
C LYS A 36 -26.79 7.97 5.52
N HIS A 37 -26.87 8.62 4.36
CA HIS A 37 -28.12 9.12 3.80
C HIS A 37 -28.77 8.16 2.81
N GLY A 38 -28.24 6.94 2.63
CA GLY A 38 -28.77 5.97 1.67
C GLY A 38 -28.73 6.47 0.22
N MET A 39 -27.83 7.42 -0.07
CA MET A 39 -27.70 8.03 -1.39
C MET A 39 -26.84 7.14 -2.29
N SER A 40 -27.29 6.95 -3.53
CA SER A 40 -26.48 6.25 -4.54
C SER A 40 -25.22 7.06 -4.85
N GLY A 41 -24.04 6.48 -4.69
CA GLY A 41 -22.78 7.16 -5.06
C GLY A 41 -22.66 7.49 -6.55
N SER A 42 -23.52 6.94 -7.41
CA SER A 42 -23.63 7.39 -8.81
C SER A 42 -24.38 8.72 -8.96
N ALA A 43 -25.20 9.11 -7.99
CA ALA A 43 -25.91 10.39 -7.90
C ALA A 43 -25.13 11.45 -7.09
N PHE A 44 -24.09 11.04 -6.38
CA PHE A 44 -23.29 11.92 -5.55
C PHE A 44 -22.10 12.46 -6.36
N ALA A 45 -22.07 13.76 -6.60
CA ALA A 45 -21.01 14.45 -7.33
C ALA A 45 -19.88 14.85 -6.39
N LYS A 46 -18.64 14.62 -6.84
CA LYS A 46 -17.42 15.14 -6.21
C LYS A 46 -16.67 16.04 -7.19
N THR A 47 -16.04 17.07 -6.65
CA THR A 47 -15.23 18.03 -7.41
C THR A 47 -13.75 17.74 -7.18
N ILE A 48 -12.96 17.69 -8.25
CA ILE A 48 -11.50 17.52 -8.20
C ILE A 48 -10.89 18.67 -8.99
N VAL A 49 -10.04 19.47 -8.36
CA VAL A 49 -9.38 20.56 -9.08
C VAL A 49 -8.18 20.05 -9.86
N VAL A 50 -8.09 20.46 -11.12
CA VAL A 50 -6.93 20.23 -11.99
C VAL A 50 -6.41 21.56 -12.51
N LYS A 51 -5.14 21.61 -12.90
CA LYS A 51 -4.55 22.77 -13.56
C LYS A 51 -3.72 22.40 -14.76
N ASP A 52 -3.54 23.37 -15.65
CA ASP A 52 -2.43 23.42 -16.58
C ASP A 52 -1.40 24.46 -16.10
N LYS A 53 -0.52 24.93 -17.00
CA LYS A 53 0.49 25.94 -16.66
C LYS A 53 -0.09 27.31 -16.25
N LYS A 54 -1.37 27.61 -16.54
CA LYS A 54 -1.96 28.95 -16.41
C LYS A 54 -3.34 28.98 -15.75
N ASN A 55 -4.16 27.94 -15.89
CA ASN A 55 -5.56 27.97 -15.48
C ASN A 55 -5.94 26.75 -14.64
N TYR A 56 -7.01 26.91 -13.86
CA TYR A 56 -7.61 25.87 -13.04
C TYR A 56 -8.97 25.47 -13.60
N TRP A 57 -9.34 24.21 -13.41
CA TRP A 57 -10.68 23.70 -13.67
C TRP A 57 -11.15 22.84 -12.51
N GLY A 58 -12.44 22.92 -12.19
CA GLY A 58 -13.11 21.93 -11.35
C GLY A 58 -13.63 20.78 -12.20
N ILE A 59 -13.18 19.57 -11.91
CA ILE A 59 -13.61 18.35 -12.59
C ILE A 59 -14.65 17.65 -11.73
N VAL A 60 -15.88 17.58 -12.23
CA VAL A 60 -17.01 17.03 -11.50
C VAL A 60 -17.32 15.62 -12.00
N VAL A 61 -17.22 14.63 -11.13
CA VAL A 61 -17.46 13.21 -11.44
C VAL A 61 -18.34 12.55 -10.37
N PRO A 62 -19.01 11.42 -10.67
CA PRO A 62 -19.69 10.66 -9.63
C PRO A 62 -18.70 10.09 -8.59
N LEU A 63 -19.16 9.90 -7.36
CA LEU A 63 -18.33 9.52 -6.21
C LEU A 63 -17.49 8.26 -6.44
N TYR A 64 -18.09 7.22 -7.03
CA TYR A 64 -17.43 5.93 -7.30
C TYR A 64 -16.81 5.83 -8.69
N TYR A 65 -16.44 6.98 -9.26
CA TYR A 65 -15.75 7.08 -10.54
C TYR A 65 -14.40 7.79 -10.37
N GLU A 66 -13.45 7.44 -11.21
CA GLU A 66 -12.15 8.09 -11.32
C GLU A 66 -11.96 8.73 -12.70
N ILE A 67 -11.14 9.77 -12.77
CA ILE A 67 -10.88 10.51 -14.01
C ILE A 67 -10.04 9.65 -14.97
N ASP A 68 -10.51 9.52 -16.21
CA ASP A 68 -9.76 9.02 -17.36
C ASP A 68 -9.04 10.22 -18.01
N PHE A 69 -7.82 10.51 -17.53
CA PHE A 69 -7.02 11.67 -17.96
C PHE A 69 -6.82 11.75 -19.48
N PRO A 70 -6.53 10.65 -20.21
CA PRO A 70 -6.50 10.69 -21.67
C PRO A 70 -7.78 11.27 -22.30
N LYS A 71 -8.96 10.88 -21.81
CA LYS A 71 -10.23 11.43 -22.32
C LYS A 71 -10.44 12.88 -21.89
N LEU A 72 -10.11 13.21 -20.65
CA LEU A 72 -10.21 14.58 -20.13
C LEU A 72 -9.29 15.53 -20.90
N ASN A 73 -8.03 15.12 -21.12
CA ASN A 73 -7.03 15.89 -21.87
C ASN A 73 -7.45 16.09 -23.33
N ASN A 74 -8.03 15.07 -23.95
CA ASN A 74 -8.59 15.19 -25.30
C ASN A 74 -9.79 16.15 -25.33
N LEU A 75 -10.68 16.09 -24.34
CA LEU A 75 -11.83 16.98 -24.21
C LEU A 75 -11.39 18.45 -24.03
N LEU A 76 -10.40 18.69 -23.18
CA LEU A 76 -9.84 20.02 -22.91
C LEU A 76 -8.81 20.50 -23.95
N LYS A 77 -8.40 19.61 -24.88
CA LYS A 77 -7.33 19.81 -25.85
C LYS A 77 -6.02 20.30 -25.23
N ARG A 78 -5.70 19.80 -24.04
CA ARG A 78 -4.51 20.20 -23.25
C ARG A 78 -4.19 19.13 -22.23
N GLU A 79 -2.98 19.16 -21.70
CA GLU A 79 -2.56 18.28 -20.61
C GLU A 79 -2.79 18.97 -19.26
N VAL A 80 -3.61 18.35 -18.41
CA VAL A 80 -3.91 18.84 -17.06
C VAL A 80 -3.49 17.83 -16.00
N TYR A 81 -3.22 18.32 -14.80
CA TYR A 81 -2.81 17.52 -13.64
C TYR A 81 -3.54 17.96 -12.39
N VAL A 82 -3.78 17.01 -11.48
CA VAL A 82 -4.46 17.26 -10.20
C VAL A 82 -3.61 18.19 -9.34
N VAL A 83 -4.27 19.13 -8.65
CA VAL A 83 -3.62 19.98 -7.64
C VAL A 83 -3.73 19.38 -6.25
N CYS A 84 -2.77 19.71 -5.39
CA CYS A 84 -2.84 19.34 -3.98
C CYS A 84 -4.02 20.05 -3.30
N HIS A 85 -4.46 19.51 -2.17
CA HIS A 85 -5.67 20.00 -1.52
C HIS A 85 -5.50 21.42 -0.98
N GLU A 86 -4.32 21.82 -0.50
CA GLU A 86 -4.10 23.17 0.01
C GLU A 86 -4.21 24.23 -1.10
N GLU A 87 -3.89 23.86 -2.32
CA GLU A 87 -4.04 24.73 -3.49
C GLU A 87 -5.50 24.79 -3.94
N ALA A 88 -6.20 23.66 -3.95
CA ALA A 88 -7.63 23.61 -4.25
C ALA A 88 -8.47 24.37 -3.20
N ASP A 89 -8.18 24.20 -1.92
CA ASP A 89 -8.90 24.86 -0.80
C ASP A 89 -8.84 26.39 -0.90
N LYS A 90 -7.77 26.95 -1.47
CA LYS A 90 -7.66 28.41 -1.70
C LYS A 90 -8.69 28.92 -2.72
N LEU A 91 -9.15 28.09 -3.64
CA LEU A 91 -10.19 28.43 -4.60
C LEU A 91 -11.59 28.40 -3.95
N PHE A 92 -11.73 27.65 -2.84
CA PHE A 92 -12.96 27.48 -2.07
C PHE A 92 -12.78 28.06 -0.65
N ASP A 93 -12.33 29.30 -0.56
CA ASP A 93 -11.92 30.01 0.68
C ASP A 93 -12.97 30.11 1.81
N ASP A 94 -14.25 29.89 1.52
CA ASP A 94 -15.36 29.91 2.48
C ASP A 94 -15.93 28.52 2.79
N CYS A 95 -15.31 27.47 2.24
CA CYS A 95 -15.65 26.08 2.49
C CYS A 95 -14.72 25.48 3.55
N GLU A 96 -15.20 24.41 4.19
CA GLU A 96 -14.29 23.56 4.95
C GLU A 96 -13.28 22.87 4.01
N PRO A 97 -12.04 22.61 4.47
CA PRO A 97 -11.03 21.94 3.66
C PRO A 97 -11.56 20.64 3.05
N LEU A 98 -11.25 20.40 1.77
CA LEU A 98 -11.73 19.27 0.96
C LEU A 98 -13.23 19.23 0.64
N SER A 99 -14.04 20.17 1.12
CA SER A 99 -15.47 20.25 0.81
C SER A 99 -15.72 21.19 -0.35
N HIS A 100 -15.53 20.71 -1.59
CA HIS A 100 -15.58 21.54 -2.80
C HIS A 100 -16.89 21.34 -3.58
N PRO A 101 -17.84 22.29 -3.55
CA PRO A 101 -19.10 22.16 -4.27
C PRO A 101 -18.89 22.17 -5.79
N PRO A 102 -19.65 21.36 -6.56
CA PRO A 102 -19.56 21.27 -8.01
C PRO A 102 -20.24 22.45 -8.74
N LEU A 103 -20.26 23.64 -8.15
CA LEU A 103 -20.87 24.85 -8.69
C LEU A 103 -19.80 25.95 -8.81
N GLY A 104 -18.90 25.78 -9.79
CA GLY A 104 -17.68 26.56 -9.92
C GLY A 104 -17.90 28.05 -10.17
N SER A 105 -19.02 28.43 -10.77
CA SER A 105 -19.40 29.82 -10.97
C SER A 105 -19.54 30.60 -9.66
N ALA A 106 -19.88 29.93 -8.54
CA ALA A 106 -19.87 30.55 -7.20
C ALA A 106 -18.44 30.93 -6.73
N TYR A 107 -17.41 30.37 -7.38
CA TYR A 107 -15.99 30.46 -7.04
C TYR A 107 -15.12 30.98 -8.21
N HIS A 108 -15.74 31.47 -9.29
CA HIS A 108 -15.04 31.87 -10.53
C HIS A 108 -14.13 30.79 -11.12
N LEU A 109 -14.56 29.53 -11.02
CA LEU A 109 -13.83 28.36 -11.51
C LEU A 109 -14.61 27.69 -12.63
N ASP A 110 -13.99 27.54 -13.80
CA ASP A 110 -14.56 26.80 -14.92
C ASP A 110 -14.72 25.32 -14.55
N MET A 111 -15.83 24.73 -14.96
CA MET A 111 -16.19 23.37 -14.60
C MET A 111 -16.23 22.44 -15.82
N VAL A 112 -15.77 21.20 -15.62
CA VAL A 112 -15.90 20.10 -16.57
C VAL A 112 -16.66 18.97 -15.91
N VAL A 113 -17.81 18.59 -16.44
CA VAL A 113 -18.76 17.69 -15.76
C VAL A 113 -18.92 16.39 -16.52
N ASP A 114 -18.81 15.27 -15.78
CA ASP A 114 -19.06 13.95 -16.35
C ASP A 114 -20.56 13.73 -16.55
N ALA A 115 -20.96 13.55 -17.80
CA ALA A 115 -22.34 13.39 -18.22
C ALA A 115 -23.04 12.18 -17.57
N ARG A 116 -22.32 11.22 -16.97
CA ARG A 116 -22.92 10.10 -16.24
C ARG A 116 -23.71 10.52 -15.01
N LEU A 117 -23.43 11.69 -14.43
CA LEU A 117 -24.25 12.25 -13.35
C LEU A 117 -25.71 12.40 -13.78
N LEU A 118 -25.94 12.72 -15.06
CA LEU A 118 -27.26 12.91 -15.66
C LEU A 118 -28.11 11.63 -15.77
N ASN A 119 -27.56 10.46 -15.41
CA ASN A 119 -28.31 9.21 -15.27
C ASN A 119 -29.19 9.20 -14.01
N ASN A 120 -29.03 10.17 -13.11
CA ASN A 120 -29.78 10.29 -11.87
C ASN A 120 -30.77 11.45 -11.94
N LYS A 121 -31.93 11.31 -11.29
CA LYS A 121 -32.96 12.36 -11.22
C LYS A 121 -32.56 13.51 -10.31
N THR A 122 -31.81 13.20 -9.26
CA THR A 122 -31.32 14.15 -8.25
C THR A 122 -29.82 13.99 -8.14
N ILE A 123 -29.09 15.11 -8.06
CA ILE A 123 -27.64 15.16 -7.88
C ILE A 123 -27.36 15.67 -6.47
N PHE A 124 -26.51 14.95 -5.74
CA PHE A 124 -26.11 15.29 -4.37
C PHE A 124 -24.66 15.74 -4.33
N PHE A 125 -24.33 16.71 -3.49
CA PHE A 125 -22.96 17.17 -3.26
C PHE A 125 -22.84 17.89 -1.93
N GLU A 126 -21.63 17.99 -1.38
CA GLU A 126 -21.40 18.72 -0.13
C GLU A 126 -21.65 20.21 -0.27
N ALA A 127 -22.22 20.81 0.78
CA ALA A 127 -22.61 22.22 0.80
C ALA A 127 -21.44 23.19 1.08
N GLY A 128 -20.18 22.73 0.95
CA GLY A 128 -18.99 23.42 1.46
C GLY A 128 -18.78 23.23 2.97
N SER A 129 -19.46 22.24 3.56
CA SER A 129 -19.29 21.82 4.95
C SER A 129 -19.41 20.30 5.08
N HIS A 130 -18.64 19.73 6.00
CA HIS A 130 -18.65 18.31 6.38
C HIS A 130 -19.88 17.91 7.21
N THR A 131 -20.86 18.80 7.35
CA THR A 131 -22.08 18.61 8.16
C THR A 131 -23.38 18.76 7.37
N SER A 132 -23.30 19.04 6.06
CA SER A 132 -24.49 19.03 5.23
C SER A 132 -24.26 18.77 3.74
N ILE A 133 -25.31 18.26 3.10
CA ILE A 133 -25.37 17.92 1.68
C ILE A 133 -26.48 18.74 1.03
N ILE A 134 -26.27 19.15 -0.21
CA ILE A 134 -27.29 19.72 -1.08
C ILE A 134 -27.74 18.66 -2.08
N GLY A 135 -29.06 18.51 -2.24
CA GLY A 135 -29.68 17.76 -3.32
C GLY A 135 -30.40 18.71 -4.29
N LEU A 136 -30.07 18.62 -5.57
CA LEU A 136 -30.70 19.35 -6.67
C LEU A 136 -31.37 18.41 -7.65
N GLU A 137 -32.49 18.81 -8.24
CA GLU A 137 -33.01 18.11 -9.41
C GLU A 137 -32.05 18.25 -10.58
N LYS A 138 -32.01 17.24 -11.45
CA LYS A 138 -31.13 17.21 -12.62
C LYS A 138 -31.30 18.44 -13.51
N SER A 139 -32.53 18.92 -13.71
CA SER A 139 -32.82 20.12 -14.50
C SER A 139 -32.13 21.36 -13.94
N ASP A 140 -32.21 21.53 -12.62
CA ASP A 140 -31.63 22.68 -11.92
C ASP A 140 -30.11 22.60 -11.89
N PHE A 141 -29.56 21.40 -11.66
CA PHE A 141 -28.11 21.18 -11.75
C PHE A 141 -27.60 21.50 -13.17
N CYS A 142 -28.30 21.08 -14.22
CA CYS A 142 -27.94 21.45 -15.60
C CYS A 142 -28.05 22.97 -15.84
N TYR A 143 -29.07 23.63 -15.31
CA TYR A 143 -29.25 25.08 -15.43
C TYR A 143 -28.08 25.85 -14.78
N LEU A 144 -27.70 25.47 -13.57
CA LEU A 144 -26.56 26.08 -12.86
C LEU A 144 -25.20 25.77 -13.50
N MET A 145 -25.11 24.71 -14.29
CA MET A 145 -23.91 24.23 -14.98
C MET A 145 -23.99 24.45 -16.50
N ALA A 146 -24.79 25.42 -16.96
CA ALA A 146 -25.00 25.69 -18.38
C ALA A 146 -23.71 26.06 -19.11
N ASP A 147 -22.82 26.79 -18.45
CA ASP A 147 -21.52 27.22 -18.99
C ASP A 147 -20.41 26.18 -18.82
N ALA A 148 -20.70 25.05 -18.17
CA ALA A 148 -19.72 23.99 -17.96
C ALA A 148 -19.44 23.19 -19.24
N THR A 149 -18.23 22.65 -19.36
CA THR A 149 -17.90 21.69 -20.42
C THR A 149 -18.40 20.30 -20.04
N TRP A 150 -19.16 19.64 -20.90
CA TRP A 150 -19.71 18.31 -20.62
C TRP A 150 -19.02 17.21 -21.43
N GLY A 151 -18.80 16.04 -20.81
CA GLY A 151 -18.25 14.89 -21.51
C GLY A 151 -18.33 13.58 -20.72
N GLN A 152 -17.87 12.47 -21.31
CA GLN A 152 -17.70 11.20 -20.60
C GLN A 152 -16.21 10.88 -20.50
N PHE A 153 -15.61 11.28 -19.38
CA PHE A 153 -14.17 11.22 -19.17
C PHE A 153 -13.81 10.57 -17.83
N SER A 154 -14.75 9.93 -17.15
CA SER A 154 -14.47 9.08 -15.99
C SER A 154 -14.76 7.60 -16.26
N ARG A 155 -14.32 6.73 -15.36
CA ARG A 155 -14.61 5.29 -15.38
C ARG A 155 -14.96 4.80 -13.96
N PRO A 156 -15.82 3.77 -13.82
CA PRO A 156 -16.20 3.26 -12.51
C PRO A 156 -14.99 2.62 -11.80
N ILE A 157 -14.92 2.79 -10.48
CA ILE A 157 -13.88 2.17 -9.65
C ILE A 157 -14.27 0.70 -9.39
N PRO A 158 -13.49 -0.30 -9.86
CA PRO A 158 -13.90 -1.71 -9.90
C PRO A 158 -14.26 -2.33 -8.55
N ASP A 159 -13.66 -1.87 -7.45
CA ASP A 159 -13.85 -2.44 -6.09
C ASP A 159 -14.99 -1.79 -5.27
N VAL A 160 -15.61 -0.71 -5.75
CA VAL A 160 -16.63 0.03 -4.99
C VAL A 160 -18.06 -0.28 -5.44
N GLN A 161 -18.25 -0.79 -6.65
CA GLN A 161 -19.57 -1.24 -7.13
C GLN A 161 -19.93 -2.67 -6.71
N THR A 162 -18.97 -3.47 -6.24
CA THR A 162 -19.16 -4.86 -5.80
C THR A 162 -19.76 -4.98 -4.41
N SER A 163 -19.67 -3.94 -3.58
CA SER A 163 -20.24 -3.91 -2.22
C SER A 163 -21.74 -3.55 -2.19
N VAL A 164 -22.28 -2.89 -3.21
CA VAL A 164 -23.71 -2.51 -3.29
C VAL A 164 -24.56 -3.58 -3.99
N LYS A 165 -23.96 -4.46 -4.81
CA LYS A 165 -24.67 -5.52 -5.57
C LYS A 165 -24.63 -6.92 -4.94
N LYS A 166 -24.24 -7.05 -3.66
CA LYS A 166 -24.18 -8.36 -2.98
C LYS A 166 -25.55 -8.96 -2.56
N ASN A 167 -26.65 -8.45 -3.12
CA ASN A 167 -27.97 -9.09 -3.08
C ASN A 167 -28.55 -9.25 -4.49
N THR A 168 -27.88 -9.94 -5.41
CA THR A 168 -28.55 -10.85 -6.35
C THR A 168 -27.54 -11.76 -7.06
N LEU A 169 -27.95 -13.01 -7.24
CA LEU A 169 -27.18 -14.17 -7.62
C LEU A 169 -26.71 -14.20 -9.08
N LEU A 170 -25.66 -15.02 -9.30
CA LEU A 170 -25.37 -15.82 -10.49
C LEU A 170 -25.18 -15.10 -11.84
N SER A 171 -23.94 -15.04 -12.33
CA SER A 171 -23.51 -15.90 -13.44
C SER A 171 -22.00 -15.78 -13.69
N ALA A 172 -21.41 -16.89 -14.09
CA ALA A 172 -19.97 -17.10 -14.23
C ALA A 172 -19.42 -16.69 -15.61
N LYS A 173 -18.09 -16.59 -15.63
CA LYS A 173 -17.13 -16.81 -16.74
C LYS A 173 -16.53 -15.60 -17.46
N ASN A 174 -15.21 -15.57 -17.34
CA ASN A 174 -14.18 -15.07 -18.24
C ASN A 174 -14.12 -13.57 -18.52
N THR A 175 -13.18 -12.86 -17.88
CA THR A 175 -12.36 -11.87 -18.59
C THR A 175 -10.99 -11.73 -17.91
N ILE A 176 -9.95 -11.95 -18.71
CA ILE A 176 -8.52 -11.94 -18.37
C ILE A 176 -8.08 -10.51 -17.99
N HIS A 177 -7.23 -10.41 -16.95
CA HIS A 177 -6.63 -9.18 -16.45
C HIS A 177 -5.92 -8.37 -17.55
N ARG A 178 -6.23 -7.07 -17.66
CA ARG A 178 -5.37 -6.07 -18.31
C ARG A 178 -5.04 -4.96 -17.31
N GLU A 179 -3.84 -5.04 -16.73
CA GLU A 179 -3.30 -4.08 -15.77
C GLU A 179 -2.75 -2.79 -16.44
N SER A 180 -3.04 -1.67 -15.75
CA SER A 180 -2.31 -0.40 -15.60
C SER A 180 -1.13 -0.06 -16.53
N ARG A 181 -1.20 1.11 -17.19
CA ARG A 181 -0.08 1.69 -17.97
C ARG A 181 0.38 3.09 -17.53
N ALA A 182 0.08 3.57 -16.32
CA ALA A 182 0.36 4.97 -15.95
C ALA A 182 1.25 5.22 -14.70
N ALA A 183 1.68 4.18 -13.97
CA ALA A 183 2.77 4.30 -13.00
C ALA A 183 3.54 2.99 -13.02
N LYS A 184 4.73 2.98 -13.62
CA LYS A 184 5.66 1.87 -13.42
C LYS A 184 6.26 2.06 -12.01
N PRO A 185 6.43 0.99 -11.21
CA PRO A 185 7.43 1.07 -10.14
C PRO A 185 8.71 1.60 -10.80
N PRO A 186 9.47 2.49 -10.16
CA PRO A 186 10.72 2.90 -10.77
C PRO A 186 11.55 1.64 -11.05
N HIS A 187 12.51 1.73 -11.97
CA HIS A 187 13.49 0.66 -12.20
C HIS A 187 14.44 0.56 -10.99
N PHE A 188 13.86 0.44 -9.79
CA PHE A 188 14.48 0.00 -8.56
C PHE A 188 14.51 -1.50 -8.69
N LEU A 189 15.58 -1.98 -9.29
CA LEU A 189 16.47 -2.97 -8.72
C LEU A 189 17.44 -3.40 -9.84
N PRO A 190 18.76 -3.39 -9.60
CA PRO A 190 19.78 -3.80 -10.57
C PRO A 190 19.56 -5.22 -11.12
N GLU A 191 20.37 -5.58 -12.12
CA GLU A 191 20.56 -6.94 -12.68
C GLU A 191 20.45 -8.09 -11.64
N ILE A 192 20.87 -7.84 -10.40
CA ILE A 192 20.74 -8.74 -9.24
C ILE A 192 19.33 -9.28 -9.04
N VAL A 193 18.30 -8.45 -9.17
CA VAL A 193 16.94 -8.94 -8.96
C VAL A 193 16.53 -9.87 -10.07
N ASN A 194 17.00 -9.68 -11.31
CA ASN A 194 16.84 -10.69 -12.35
C ASN A 194 17.52 -12.00 -11.96
N GLN A 195 18.68 -11.96 -11.29
CA GLN A 195 19.36 -13.16 -10.81
C GLN A 195 18.61 -13.83 -9.65
N ILE A 196 18.09 -13.05 -8.70
CA ILE A 196 17.21 -13.52 -7.62
C ILE A 196 15.94 -14.14 -8.21
N ILE A 197 15.32 -13.50 -9.21
CA ILE A 197 14.15 -14.01 -9.93
C ILE A 197 14.50 -15.31 -10.62
N VAL A 198 15.58 -15.37 -11.40
CA VAL A 198 16.02 -16.58 -12.10
C VAL A 198 16.22 -17.72 -11.12
N LEU A 199 16.92 -17.48 -10.01
CA LEU A 199 17.15 -18.50 -8.98
C LEU A 199 15.87 -18.90 -8.24
N SER A 200 14.95 -17.98 -8.00
CA SER A 200 13.66 -18.28 -7.38
C SER A 200 12.75 -19.16 -8.25
N HIS A 201 13.05 -19.28 -9.54
CA HIS A 201 12.35 -20.19 -10.46
C HIS A 201 13.09 -21.53 -10.66
N GLN A 202 14.27 -21.72 -10.05
CA GLN A 202 15.00 -22.97 -10.15
C GLN A 202 14.60 -23.94 -9.02
N PRO A 203 14.34 -25.23 -9.32
CA PRO A 203 14.00 -26.24 -8.30
C PRO A 203 15.09 -26.47 -7.25
N ASP A 204 16.34 -26.12 -7.58
CA ASP A 204 17.53 -26.20 -6.75
C ASP A 204 18.18 -24.80 -6.60
N GLY A 205 17.36 -23.75 -6.65
CA GLY A 205 17.78 -22.38 -6.36
C GLY A 205 18.41 -22.34 -4.97
N SER A 206 19.64 -21.84 -4.89
CA SER A 206 20.36 -21.78 -3.62
C SER A 206 21.07 -20.44 -3.48
N PRO A 207 21.27 -19.97 -2.24
CA PRO A 207 21.99 -18.72 -2.03
C PRO A 207 23.45 -18.78 -2.49
N GLU A 208 24.09 -19.95 -2.48
CA GLU A 208 25.45 -20.16 -2.97
C GLU A 208 25.55 -19.90 -4.48
N LYS A 209 24.53 -20.32 -5.24
CA LYS A 209 24.45 -20.00 -6.67
C LYS A 209 24.24 -18.51 -6.90
N LEU A 210 23.41 -17.85 -6.09
CA LEU A 210 23.30 -16.38 -6.16
C LEU A 210 24.65 -15.76 -5.92
N MET A 211 25.38 -16.25 -4.91
CA MET A 211 26.69 -15.74 -4.58
C MET A 211 27.73 -15.93 -5.67
N GLU A 212 27.70 -17.07 -6.36
CA GLU A 212 28.57 -17.31 -7.52
C GLU A 212 28.31 -16.31 -8.64
N ILE A 213 27.04 -16.01 -8.93
CA ILE A 213 26.66 -15.04 -9.96
C ILE A 213 27.08 -13.61 -9.53
N LEU A 214 26.89 -13.28 -8.25
CA LEU A 214 27.16 -11.94 -7.70
C LEU A 214 28.66 -11.64 -7.53
N LYS A 215 29.52 -12.65 -7.36
CA LYS A 215 30.98 -12.46 -7.21
C LYS A 215 31.61 -11.65 -8.33
N ASN A 216 31.03 -11.72 -9.54
CA ASN A 216 31.56 -11.04 -10.72
C ASN A 216 30.95 -9.63 -10.93
N ASP A 217 29.97 -9.23 -10.13
CA ASP A 217 29.37 -7.89 -10.22
C ASP A 217 30.18 -6.87 -9.41
N ARG A 218 30.88 -5.98 -10.12
CA ARG A 218 31.68 -4.89 -9.54
C ARG A 218 30.87 -3.93 -8.66
N ARG A 219 29.55 -3.82 -8.86
CA ARG A 219 28.69 -2.89 -8.09
C ARG A 219 28.37 -3.43 -6.69
N VAL A 220 28.61 -4.71 -6.46
CA VAL A 220 28.14 -5.46 -5.29
C VAL A 220 29.32 -6.01 -4.50
N SER A 221 30.51 -6.02 -5.11
CA SER A 221 31.74 -6.57 -4.55
C SER A 221 32.09 -6.00 -3.17
N ALA A 222 31.82 -4.71 -2.92
CA ALA A 222 32.04 -4.09 -1.60
C ALA A 222 31.12 -4.67 -0.51
N VAL A 223 29.84 -4.85 -0.83
CA VAL A 223 28.84 -5.48 0.06
C VAL A 223 29.20 -6.93 0.34
N LEU A 224 29.65 -7.64 -0.69
CA LEU A 224 30.08 -9.03 -0.57
C LEU A 224 31.35 -9.16 0.25
N GLN A 225 32.23 -8.15 0.24
CA GLN A 225 33.43 -8.15 1.07
C GLN A 225 33.06 -8.02 2.56
N ASP A 226 32.25 -7.03 2.92
CA ASP A 226 31.75 -6.87 4.30
C ASP A 226 31.01 -8.12 4.79
N TYR A 227 30.14 -8.68 3.94
CA TYR A 227 29.47 -9.96 4.23
C TYR A 227 30.46 -11.12 4.39
N ASN A 228 31.47 -11.23 3.52
CA ASN A 228 32.46 -12.32 3.61
C ASN A 228 33.28 -12.23 4.90
N GLU A 229 33.62 -11.03 5.37
CA GLU A 229 34.32 -10.83 6.63
C GLU A 229 33.46 -11.27 7.83
N GLN A 230 32.18 -10.89 7.85
CA GLN A 230 31.21 -11.35 8.85
C GLN A 230 31.02 -12.87 8.79
N ARG A 231 30.93 -13.42 7.58
CA ARG A 231 30.82 -14.85 7.33
C ARG A 231 31.99 -15.62 7.92
N VAL A 232 33.22 -15.20 7.64
CA VAL A 232 34.43 -15.87 8.14
C VAL A 232 34.48 -15.81 9.68
N TYR A 233 34.02 -14.71 10.29
CA TYR A 233 33.91 -14.62 11.74
C TYR A 233 32.92 -15.64 12.32
N ILE A 234 31.75 -15.79 11.70
CA ILE A 234 30.69 -16.71 12.14
C ILE A 234 31.05 -18.16 11.87
N GLU A 235 31.68 -18.49 10.73
CA GLU A 235 32.20 -19.83 10.46
C GLU A 235 33.22 -20.27 11.52
N LYS A 236 34.08 -19.36 11.98
CA LYS A 236 35.01 -19.64 13.08
C LYS A 236 34.28 -19.93 14.40
N GLN A 237 33.24 -19.18 14.73
CA GLN A 237 32.41 -19.47 15.91
C GLN A 237 31.65 -20.80 15.78
N ALA A 238 31.10 -21.09 14.60
CA ALA A 238 30.39 -22.33 14.31
C ALA A 238 31.30 -23.56 14.39
N LEU A 239 32.53 -23.46 13.90
CA LEU A 239 33.53 -24.52 14.04
C LEU A 239 33.92 -24.77 15.50
N ALA A 240 33.96 -23.71 16.31
CA ALA A 240 34.23 -23.81 17.74
C ALA A 240 33.04 -24.34 18.56
N SER A 241 31.82 -24.35 17.99
CA SER A 241 30.64 -24.87 18.67
C SER A 241 30.62 -26.40 18.72
N VAL A 242 30.33 -26.94 19.92
CA VAL A 242 30.17 -28.38 20.17
C VAL A 242 28.74 -28.86 19.85
N ASN A 243 27.80 -27.93 19.62
CA ASN A 243 26.40 -28.25 19.36
C ASN A 243 26.17 -28.52 17.86
N PRO A 244 25.88 -29.77 17.44
CA PRO A 244 25.72 -30.12 16.03
C PRO A 244 24.55 -29.40 15.35
N SER A 245 23.47 -29.14 16.10
CA SER A 245 22.32 -28.40 15.61
C SER A 245 22.66 -26.93 15.38
N LEU A 246 23.39 -26.31 16.32
CA LEU A 246 23.89 -24.94 16.15
C LEU A 246 24.83 -24.84 14.94
N LYS A 247 25.73 -25.82 14.79
CA LYS A 247 26.68 -25.88 13.66
C LYS A 247 25.97 -26.02 12.31
N LYS A 248 24.90 -26.82 12.24
CA LYS A 248 24.06 -26.96 11.05
C LYS A 248 23.27 -25.68 10.76
N SER A 249 22.66 -25.06 11.77
CA SER A 249 21.91 -23.81 11.64
C SER A 249 22.81 -22.64 11.20
N LEU A 250 24.01 -22.51 11.77
CA LEU A 250 24.97 -21.44 11.41
C LEU A 250 25.52 -21.59 9.99
N LYS A 251 25.71 -22.81 9.51
CA LYS A 251 26.10 -23.04 8.10
C LYS A 251 25.01 -22.57 7.14
N HIS A 252 23.75 -22.96 7.39
CA HIS A 252 22.62 -22.51 6.58
C HIS A 252 22.36 -21.00 6.69
N TRP A 253 22.62 -20.41 7.86
CA TRP A 253 22.49 -18.97 8.10
C TRP A 253 23.35 -18.12 7.16
N LEU A 254 24.56 -18.60 6.88
CA LEU A 254 25.49 -17.93 5.98
C LEU A 254 24.96 -17.93 4.57
N ASP A 255 24.36 -19.03 4.13
CA ASP A 255 23.86 -19.16 2.77
C ASP A 255 22.86 -18.03 2.50
N PHE A 256 21.83 -17.84 3.34
CA PHE A 256 20.78 -16.84 3.05
C PHE A 256 21.12 -15.38 3.39
N SER A 257 21.99 -15.12 4.37
CA SER A 257 22.27 -13.74 4.84
C SER A 257 22.89 -12.85 3.76
N ALA A 258 23.66 -13.41 2.82
CA ALA A 258 24.24 -12.66 1.71
C ALA A 258 23.16 -12.00 0.84
N VAL A 259 22.05 -12.69 0.58
CA VAL A 259 20.92 -12.17 -0.19
C VAL A 259 20.31 -10.96 0.51
N SER A 260 20.14 -11.05 1.83
CA SER A 260 19.70 -9.90 2.63
C SER A 260 20.66 -8.74 2.53
N HIS A 261 21.97 -8.94 2.74
CA HIS A 261 22.96 -7.85 2.65
C HIS A 261 22.95 -7.16 1.28
N VAL A 262 22.84 -7.93 0.21
CA VAL A 262 22.77 -7.40 -1.15
C VAL A 262 21.49 -6.62 -1.39
N VAL A 263 20.33 -7.19 -1.02
CA VAL A 263 19.03 -6.50 -1.17
C VAL A 263 18.98 -5.23 -0.30
N LEU A 264 19.51 -5.29 0.93
CA LEU A 264 19.63 -4.18 1.87
C LEU A 264 20.48 -3.06 1.31
N ASP A 265 21.70 -3.37 0.87
CA ASP A 265 22.64 -2.39 0.37
C ASP A 265 22.10 -1.71 -0.90
N LEU A 266 21.58 -2.50 -1.84
CA LEU A 266 20.97 -1.96 -3.05
C LEU A 266 19.75 -1.09 -2.76
N SER A 267 18.97 -1.45 -1.75
CA SER A 267 17.81 -0.65 -1.34
C SER A 267 18.23 0.62 -0.59
N SER A 268 19.35 0.58 0.12
CA SER A 268 19.93 1.76 0.80
C SER A 268 20.56 2.74 -0.20
N HIS A 269 21.13 2.22 -1.30
CA HIS A 269 21.62 3.01 -2.43
C HIS A 269 20.50 3.41 -3.40
N SER A 270 19.36 2.72 -3.37
CA SER A 270 18.18 3.15 -4.11
C SER A 270 17.62 4.42 -3.49
N GLN A 271 17.13 5.34 -4.32
CA GLN A 271 16.71 6.69 -3.91
C GLN A 271 15.40 6.70 -3.08
N PHE A 272 15.12 5.67 -2.29
CA PHE A 272 13.96 5.61 -1.40
C PHE A 272 14.05 6.74 -0.36
N LYS A 273 13.34 7.83 -0.64
CA LYS A 273 13.08 8.95 0.27
C LYS A 273 12.15 8.53 1.41
N ILE A 274 12.68 7.74 2.34
CA ILE A 274 11.97 7.28 3.54
C ILE A 274 12.68 7.88 4.76
N ASP A 275 11.92 8.32 5.74
CA ASP A 275 12.51 8.84 6.97
C ASP A 275 13.28 7.73 7.72
N ALA A 276 14.43 8.10 8.28
CA ALA A 276 15.30 7.16 8.99
C ALA A 276 14.76 6.77 10.39
N GLU A 277 13.81 7.53 10.92
CA GLU A 277 13.36 7.45 12.32
C GLU A 277 11.99 6.79 12.50
N GLY A 278 11.73 6.28 13.70
CA GLY A 278 10.45 5.70 14.09
C GLY A 278 10.29 4.21 13.74
N PRO A 279 9.19 3.58 14.19
CA PRO A 279 8.96 2.14 14.09
C PRO A 279 8.81 1.62 12.65
N LEU A 280 8.53 2.49 11.68
CA LEU A 280 8.52 2.15 10.25
C LEU A 280 9.74 2.71 9.49
N GLY A 281 10.66 3.37 10.18
CA GLY A 281 11.88 3.89 9.58
C GLY A 281 12.76 2.78 9.01
N LEU A 282 13.66 3.15 8.10
CA LEU A 282 14.52 2.18 7.38
C LEU A 282 15.22 1.16 8.31
N PRO A 283 15.85 1.56 9.44
CA PRO A 283 16.49 0.60 10.34
C PRO A 283 15.51 -0.44 10.93
N ALA A 284 14.32 0.01 11.35
CA ALA A 284 13.29 -0.84 11.92
C ALA A 284 12.67 -1.77 10.87
N PHE A 285 12.39 -1.24 9.67
CA PHE A 285 11.90 -2.00 8.53
C PHE A 285 12.84 -3.17 8.18
N TRP A 286 14.12 -2.87 8.04
CA TRP A 286 15.10 -3.87 7.63
C TRP A 286 15.39 -4.90 8.71
N ARG A 287 15.39 -4.48 9.98
CA ARG A 287 15.43 -5.41 11.11
C ARG A 287 14.24 -6.37 11.06
N HIS A 288 13.01 -5.88 10.83
CA HIS A 288 11.84 -6.75 10.67
C HIS A 288 11.99 -7.72 9.49
N ALA A 289 12.31 -7.20 8.30
CA ALA A 289 12.39 -8.00 7.07
C ALA A 289 13.44 -9.11 7.17
N THR A 290 14.62 -8.83 7.72
CA THR A 290 15.71 -9.82 7.85
C THR A 290 15.40 -10.90 8.87
N PHE A 291 14.83 -10.53 10.01
CA PHE A 291 14.40 -11.49 11.03
C PHE A 291 13.27 -12.38 10.50
N CYS A 292 12.29 -11.77 9.82
CA CYS A 292 11.17 -12.47 9.21
C CYS A 292 11.64 -13.46 8.13
N ALA A 293 12.57 -13.06 7.25
CA ALA A 293 13.17 -13.93 6.24
C ALA A 293 13.81 -15.19 6.86
N LYS A 294 14.66 -15.00 7.88
CA LYS A 294 15.34 -16.09 8.57
C LYS A 294 14.36 -17.02 9.26
N LEU A 295 13.41 -16.46 10.00
CA LEU A 295 12.43 -17.23 10.75
C LEU A 295 11.52 -18.03 9.81
N CYS A 296 11.07 -17.45 8.70
CA CYS A 296 10.27 -18.16 7.68
C CYS A 296 11.03 -19.36 7.10
N SER A 297 12.32 -19.20 6.80
CA SER A 297 13.15 -20.31 6.27
C SER A 297 13.33 -21.42 7.31
N GLN A 298 13.60 -21.07 8.57
CA GLN A 298 13.74 -22.06 9.65
C GLN A 298 12.44 -22.83 9.91
N ILE A 299 11.30 -22.12 9.96
CA ILE A 299 9.98 -22.76 10.08
C ILE A 299 9.75 -23.71 8.90
N ALA A 300 10.00 -23.28 7.66
CA ALA A 300 9.81 -24.10 6.47
C ALA A 300 10.65 -25.39 6.49
N GLN A 301 11.90 -25.32 6.95
CA GLN A 301 12.78 -26.48 7.06
C GLN A 301 12.30 -27.48 8.11
N ASP A 302 11.91 -27.00 9.29
CA ASP A 302 11.43 -27.87 10.38
C ASP A 302 10.05 -28.46 10.07
N SER A 303 9.23 -27.72 9.31
CA SER A 303 7.90 -28.12 8.87
C SER A 303 7.92 -29.06 7.66
N SER A 304 9.09 -29.35 7.08
CA SER A 304 9.24 -30.06 5.78
C SER A 304 8.66 -31.48 5.73
N LEU A 305 8.42 -32.11 6.89
CA LEU A 305 7.75 -33.41 6.98
C LEU A 305 6.23 -33.32 6.85
N ILE A 306 5.64 -32.15 7.10
CA ILE A 306 4.19 -31.90 7.12
C ILE A 306 3.74 -31.04 5.94
N VAL A 307 4.53 -30.03 5.57
CA VAL A 307 4.24 -29.14 4.46
C VAL A 307 5.35 -29.20 3.41
N SER A 308 4.95 -29.22 2.14
CA SER A 308 5.88 -29.18 1.01
C SER A 308 6.02 -27.73 0.53
N VAL A 309 7.02 -27.03 1.07
CA VAL A 309 7.38 -25.67 0.69
C VAL A 309 8.89 -25.57 0.47
N ASP A 310 9.29 -24.61 -0.36
CA ASP A 310 10.69 -24.26 -0.58
C ASP A 310 11.16 -23.24 0.49
N PRO A 311 12.12 -23.60 1.36
CA PRO A 311 12.66 -22.68 2.36
C PRO A 311 13.27 -21.40 1.78
N PHE A 312 13.82 -21.43 0.57
CA PHE A 312 14.37 -20.25 -0.09
C PHE A 312 13.27 -19.28 -0.53
N LEU A 313 12.15 -19.78 -1.05
CA LEU A 313 10.99 -18.94 -1.35
C LEU A 313 10.33 -18.39 -0.07
N CYS A 314 10.30 -19.16 1.02
CA CYS A 314 9.89 -18.65 2.34
C CYS A 314 10.82 -17.54 2.83
N TYR A 315 12.14 -17.70 2.66
CA TYR A 315 13.13 -16.67 2.99
C TYR A 315 12.89 -15.37 2.19
N LEU A 316 12.82 -15.48 0.86
CA LEU A 316 12.58 -14.33 -0.01
C LEU A 316 11.23 -13.68 0.26
N GLY A 317 10.19 -14.46 0.52
CA GLY A 317 8.88 -13.95 0.91
C GLY A 317 8.93 -13.16 2.22
N GLY A 318 9.59 -13.68 3.26
CA GLY A 318 9.79 -12.96 4.52
C GLY A 318 10.62 -11.68 4.35
N LEU A 319 11.62 -11.67 3.46
CA LEU A 319 12.41 -10.48 3.18
C LEU A 319 11.61 -9.41 2.44
N LEU A 320 10.78 -9.82 1.48
CA LEU A 320 10.16 -8.92 0.50
C LEU A 320 8.71 -8.52 0.84
N HIS A 321 8.03 -9.20 1.77
CA HIS A 321 6.59 -9.05 1.98
C HIS A 321 6.15 -7.60 2.24
N ASN A 322 6.95 -6.84 2.98
CA ASN A 322 6.63 -5.46 3.37
C ASN A 322 7.19 -4.38 2.45
N PHE A 323 7.73 -4.73 1.28
CA PHE A 323 8.24 -3.73 0.31
C PHE A 323 7.17 -2.74 -0.17
N GLY A 324 5.88 -3.05 0.00
CA GLY A 324 4.80 -2.08 -0.16
C GLY A 324 4.97 -0.84 0.72
N LEU A 325 5.48 -0.98 1.95
CA LEU A 325 5.75 0.14 2.86
C LEU A 325 6.89 1.03 2.34
N LEU A 326 7.96 0.45 1.77
CA LEU A 326 9.03 1.23 1.17
C LEU A 326 8.52 2.06 -0.01
N PHE A 327 7.69 1.43 -0.84
CA PHE A 327 7.09 2.09 -2.00
C PHE A 327 6.14 3.22 -1.58
N ILE A 328 5.33 2.99 -0.55
CA ILE A 328 4.49 4.02 0.06
C ILE A 328 5.35 5.17 0.61
N GLY A 329 6.38 4.88 1.40
CA GLY A 329 7.24 5.91 1.99
C GLY A 329 7.93 6.79 0.96
N HIS A 330 8.35 6.19 -0.16
CA HIS A 330 8.99 6.90 -1.25
C HIS A 330 8.05 7.78 -2.07
N LEU A 331 6.87 7.26 -2.44
CA LEU A 331 5.93 8.00 -3.28
C LEU A 331 5.04 8.96 -2.50
N TYR A 332 4.79 8.67 -1.22
CA TYR A 332 3.80 9.31 -0.37
C TYR A 332 4.39 9.61 1.01
N THR A 333 5.51 10.31 1.02
CA THR A 333 6.28 10.63 2.23
C THR A 333 5.45 11.30 3.34
N PRO A 334 4.56 12.29 3.07
CA PRO A 334 3.72 12.89 4.12
C PRO A 334 2.75 11.89 4.78
N GLU A 335 2.12 11.03 3.99
CA GLU A 335 1.20 10.01 4.48
C GLU A 335 1.94 8.91 5.25
N PHE A 336 3.10 8.50 4.76
CA PHE A 336 3.97 7.55 5.45
C PHE A 336 4.45 8.11 6.80
N ARG A 337 4.81 9.40 6.87
CA ARG A 337 5.12 10.08 8.14
C ARG A 337 3.97 10.01 9.12
N LEU A 338 2.74 10.19 8.64
CA LEU A 338 1.56 10.10 9.48
C LEU A 338 1.34 8.66 9.96
N LEU A 339 1.46 7.67 9.07
CA LEU A 339 1.39 6.26 9.42
C LEU A 339 2.44 5.87 10.47
N ASN A 340 3.69 6.29 10.28
CA ASN A 340 4.79 6.05 11.20
C ASN A 340 4.51 6.66 12.59
N ARG A 341 4.03 7.91 12.65
CA ARG A 341 3.63 8.55 13.92
C ARG A 341 2.44 7.86 14.59
N TRP A 342 1.44 7.44 13.81
CA TRP A 342 0.27 6.76 14.35
C TRP A 342 0.62 5.37 14.88
N PHE A 343 1.50 4.65 14.19
CA PHE A 343 1.98 3.36 14.66
C PHE A 343 2.80 3.51 15.96
N SER A 344 3.63 4.56 16.07
CA SER A 344 4.28 4.91 17.35
C SER A 344 3.28 5.17 18.48
N ALA A 345 2.16 5.83 18.18
CA ALA A 345 1.14 6.18 19.18
C ALA A 345 0.19 5.00 19.49
N HIS A 346 0.06 4.03 18.59
CA HIS A 346 -0.86 2.89 18.70
C HIS A 346 -0.13 1.56 18.42
N PRO A 347 0.89 1.19 19.22
CA PRO A 347 1.72 0.00 18.96
C PRO A 347 0.94 -1.32 19.05
N ASN A 348 -0.25 -1.31 19.65
CA ASN A 348 -1.13 -2.48 19.78
C ASN A 348 -2.05 -2.70 18.57
N GLU A 349 -2.14 -1.75 17.65
CA GLU A 349 -2.89 -1.93 16.41
C GLU A 349 -2.01 -2.55 15.32
N SER A 350 -2.61 -3.14 14.28
CA SER A 350 -1.84 -3.56 13.11
C SER A 350 -1.69 -2.42 12.11
N ILE A 351 -0.59 -2.40 11.36
CA ILE A 351 -0.37 -1.39 10.31
C ILE A 351 -1.54 -1.40 9.33
N LYS A 352 -2.03 -2.59 8.95
CA LYS A 352 -3.20 -2.74 8.08
C LYS A 352 -4.47 -2.09 8.63
N GLN A 353 -4.67 -2.08 9.95
CA GLN A 353 -5.77 -1.36 10.57
C GLN A 353 -5.55 0.16 10.51
N LEU A 354 -4.33 0.61 10.80
CA LEU A 354 -3.96 2.04 10.74
C LEU A 354 -4.05 2.59 9.31
N GLU A 355 -3.62 1.84 8.29
CA GLU A 355 -3.77 2.21 6.88
C GLU A 355 -5.22 2.44 6.49
N LYS A 356 -6.15 1.58 6.96
CA LYS A 356 -7.59 1.77 6.74
C LYS A 356 -8.11 3.04 7.40
N LYS A 357 -7.56 3.41 8.55
CA LYS A 357 -7.89 4.65 9.26
C LYS A 357 -7.32 5.89 8.55
N LEU A 358 -6.19 5.77 7.86
CA LEU A 358 -5.56 6.85 7.08
C LEU A 358 -6.25 7.18 5.76
N ILE A 359 -7.19 6.34 5.30
CA ILE A 359 -7.95 6.64 4.08
C ILE A 359 -8.65 8.00 4.26
N GLY A 360 -8.37 8.98 3.39
CA GLY A 360 -8.95 10.33 3.47
C GLY A 360 -8.11 11.40 4.17
N LEU A 361 -6.87 11.12 4.56
CA LEU A 361 -5.89 12.13 4.96
C LEU A 361 -4.79 12.22 3.88
N GLY A 362 -4.81 13.26 3.05
CA GLY A 362 -3.76 13.54 2.04
C GLY A 362 -4.09 13.17 0.58
N GLY A 363 -3.19 13.55 -0.34
CA GLY A 363 -3.36 13.43 -1.80
C GLY A 363 -3.10 12.03 -2.38
N ALA A 364 -2.57 11.10 -1.58
CA ALA A 364 -2.25 9.72 -1.97
C ALA A 364 -3.41 8.71 -1.81
N GLN A 365 -4.66 9.18 -1.74
CA GLN A 365 -5.84 8.44 -1.28
C GLN A 365 -6.12 7.13 -2.04
N GLN A 366 -5.77 7.04 -3.34
CA GLN A 366 -6.07 5.87 -4.19
C GLN A 366 -5.04 4.74 -4.10
N LEU A 367 -3.81 5.01 -3.64
CA LEU A 367 -2.79 3.98 -3.44
C LEU A 367 -2.77 3.48 -1.99
N MET A 368 -2.87 4.37 -1.01
CA MET A 368 -2.97 3.96 0.41
C MET A 368 -4.24 3.14 0.71
N SER A 369 -5.33 3.37 -0.02
CA SER A 369 -6.57 2.57 0.11
C SER A 369 -6.44 1.13 -0.40
N ARG A 370 -5.37 0.79 -1.11
CA ARG A 370 -5.07 -0.60 -1.47
C ARG A 370 -4.47 -1.36 -0.29
N GLY A 371 -3.77 -0.69 0.62
CA GLY A 371 -2.93 -1.29 1.67
C GLY A 371 -1.53 -1.63 1.15
N HIS A 372 -0.53 -1.59 2.02
CA HIS A 372 0.84 -1.97 1.67
C HIS A 372 0.91 -3.41 1.17
N ASP A 373 0.06 -4.31 1.67
CA ASP A 373 -0.02 -5.70 1.24
C ASP A 373 -0.33 -5.84 -0.26
N LYS A 374 -1.34 -5.11 -0.76
CA LYS A 374 -1.69 -5.11 -2.19
C LYS A 374 -0.67 -4.38 -3.04
N ILE A 375 -0.08 -3.29 -2.55
CA ILE A 375 1.00 -2.58 -3.26
C ILE A 375 2.23 -3.48 -3.37
N GLY A 376 2.63 -4.12 -2.28
CA GLY A 376 3.75 -5.07 -2.24
C GLY A 376 3.53 -6.21 -3.23
N SER A 377 2.35 -6.83 -3.22
CA SER A 377 1.99 -7.87 -4.20
C SER A 377 2.06 -7.40 -5.66
N TRP A 378 1.62 -6.16 -5.94
CA TRP A 378 1.74 -5.57 -7.26
C TRP A 378 3.20 -5.36 -7.68
N VAL A 379 4.06 -4.89 -6.78
CA VAL A 379 5.50 -4.76 -7.01
C VAL A 379 6.12 -6.12 -7.30
N MET A 380 5.82 -7.14 -6.49
CA MET A 380 6.32 -8.51 -6.71
C MET A 380 5.90 -9.06 -8.06
N ARG A 381 4.65 -8.82 -8.48
CA ARG A 381 4.16 -9.23 -9.80
C ARG A 381 4.85 -8.49 -10.93
N TYR A 382 5.06 -7.18 -10.78
CA TYR A 382 5.75 -6.36 -11.77
C TYR A 382 7.21 -6.82 -11.95
N TRP A 383 7.87 -7.23 -10.88
CA TRP A 383 9.20 -7.84 -10.94
C TRP A 383 9.18 -9.27 -11.48
N GLY A 384 8.03 -9.90 -11.69
CA GLY A 384 7.97 -11.27 -12.15
C GLY A 384 8.41 -12.30 -11.09
N MET A 385 8.26 -11.97 -9.81
CA MET A 385 8.52 -12.91 -8.71
C MET A 385 7.54 -14.11 -8.76
N PRO A 386 7.92 -15.28 -8.22
CA PRO A 386 7.03 -16.43 -8.09
C PRO A 386 5.71 -16.12 -7.38
N SER A 387 4.67 -16.89 -7.70
CA SER A 387 3.31 -16.64 -7.18
C SER A 387 3.20 -16.79 -5.66
N GLU A 388 4.06 -17.61 -5.07
CA GLU A 388 4.29 -17.82 -3.65
C GLU A 388 4.62 -16.49 -2.97
N ILE A 389 5.66 -15.79 -3.46
CA ILE A 389 6.11 -14.50 -2.94
C ILE A 389 5.03 -13.42 -3.15
N GLN A 390 4.37 -13.42 -4.31
CA GLN A 390 3.28 -12.47 -4.59
C GLN A 390 2.11 -12.61 -3.61
N LEU A 391 1.76 -13.85 -3.23
CA LEU A 391 0.66 -14.15 -2.32
C LEU A 391 1.06 -13.92 -0.86
N MET A 392 2.30 -14.24 -0.48
CA MET A 392 2.88 -13.85 0.82
C MET A 392 2.77 -12.34 1.02
N ALA A 393 3.23 -11.53 0.06
CA ALA A 393 3.10 -10.08 0.11
C ALA A 393 1.64 -9.60 0.18
N LYS A 394 0.70 -10.27 -0.51
CA LYS A 394 -0.71 -9.87 -0.53
C LYS A 394 -1.51 -10.23 0.73
N HIS A 395 -1.17 -11.36 1.34
CA HIS A 395 -2.04 -12.04 2.31
C HIS A 395 -1.38 -12.24 3.68
N HIS A 396 -0.19 -11.68 3.95
CA HIS A 396 0.50 -11.84 5.23
C HIS A 396 -0.26 -11.35 6.48
N HIS A 397 -1.30 -10.53 6.30
CA HIS A 397 -2.22 -10.13 7.38
C HIS A 397 -3.52 -10.95 7.44
N ALA A 398 -3.71 -11.94 6.56
CA ALA A 398 -4.95 -12.69 6.47
C ALA A 398 -4.92 -13.89 7.42
N LEU A 399 -5.53 -13.74 8.60
CA LEU A 399 -5.54 -14.72 9.70
C LEU A 399 -6.06 -16.12 9.31
N HIS A 400 -6.87 -16.20 8.26
CA HIS A 400 -7.54 -17.43 7.84
C HIS A 400 -7.33 -17.72 6.34
N TYR A 401 -6.18 -17.35 5.79
CA TYR A 401 -5.86 -17.65 4.41
C TYR A 401 -5.65 -19.17 4.21
N ASN A 402 -6.46 -19.77 3.34
CA ASN A 402 -6.47 -21.22 3.09
C ASN A 402 -6.58 -21.56 1.59
N ALA A 403 -6.22 -20.60 0.72
CA ALA A 403 -6.27 -20.77 -0.73
C ALA A 403 -4.89 -21.22 -1.27
N LYS A 404 -4.62 -21.01 -2.56
CA LYS A 404 -3.38 -21.42 -3.22
C LYS A 404 -2.14 -20.93 -2.44
N HIS A 405 -1.14 -21.80 -2.27
CA HIS A 405 0.11 -21.52 -1.55
C HIS A 405 -0.10 -21.02 -0.11
N HIS A 406 -1.13 -21.49 0.58
CA HIS A 406 -1.43 -21.02 1.94
C HIS A 406 -0.35 -21.37 2.96
N GLU A 407 0.41 -22.44 2.74
CA GLU A 407 1.52 -22.87 3.59
C GLU A 407 2.57 -21.76 3.71
N TYR A 408 2.95 -21.15 2.59
CA TYR A 408 3.85 -20.01 2.53
C TYR A 408 3.32 -18.79 3.31
N VAL A 409 2.04 -18.46 3.12
CA VAL A 409 1.38 -17.33 3.81
C VAL A 409 1.28 -17.60 5.31
N ASN A 410 0.97 -18.83 5.71
CA ASN A 410 0.81 -19.24 7.11
C ASN A 410 2.14 -19.25 7.85
N ILE A 411 3.22 -19.69 7.20
CA ILE A 411 4.59 -19.59 7.74
C ILE A 411 4.95 -18.13 8.01
N LEU A 412 4.69 -17.24 7.04
CA LEU A 412 4.94 -15.80 7.19
C LEU A 412 4.07 -15.18 8.30
N LEU A 413 2.79 -15.54 8.37
CA LEU A 413 1.89 -15.06 9.40
C LEU A 413 2.38 -15.47 10.80
N LEU A 414 2.77 -16.74 10.99
CA LEU A 414 3.31 -17.24 12.25
C LEU A 414 4.61 -16.52 12.64
N ALA A 415 5.53 -16.34 11.70
CA ALA A 415 6.77 -15.60 11.92
C ALA A 415 6.50 -14.15 12.36
N ASN A 416 5.62 -13.43 11.66
CA ASN A 416 5.25 -12.06 12.01
C ASN A 416 4.57 -11.96 13.38
N THR A 417 3.73 -12.94 13.74
CA THR A 417 3.11 -12.99 15.07
C THR A 417 4.17 -13.10 16.16
N VAL A 418 5.12 -14.05 16.05
CA VAL A 418 6.17 -14.25 17.06
C VAL A 418 7.10 -13.03 17.12
N LEU A 419 7.48 -12.44 15.99
CA LEU A 419 8.30 -11.22 15.97
C LEU A 419 7.62 -10.04 16.67
N ARG A 420 6.31 -9.86 16.44
CA ARG A 420 5.52 -8.82 17.08
C ARG A 420 5.50 -8.96 18.61
N GLU A 421 5.41 -10.18 19.13
CA GLU A 421 5.45 -10.44 20.58
C GLU A 421 6.78 -10.03 21.22
N HIS A 422 7.86 -10.05 20.45
CA HIS A 422 9.18 -9.55 20.85
C HIS A 422 9.42 -8.07 20.50
N ALA A 423 8.37 -7.32 20.14
CA ALA A 423 8.43 -5.92 19.72
C ALA A 423 9.36 -5.68 18.52
N ILE A 424 9.47 -6.66 17.62
CA ILE A 424 10.22 -6.55 16.37
C ILE A 424 9.23 -6.33 15.23
N GLY A 425 9.25 -5.11 14.69
CA GLY A 425 8.48 -4.74 13.51
C GLY A 425 6.96 -4.79 13.73
N GLU A 426 6.27 -5.38 12.76
CA GLU A 426 4.81 -5.40 12.67
C GLU A 426 4.29 -6.84 12.58
N GLY A 427 2.99 -7.03 12.82
CA GLY A 427 2.34 -8.31 12.66
C GLY A 427 0.89 -8.27 13.11
N GLU A 428 0.16 -9.37 13.00
CA GLU A 428 -1.18 -9.47 13.59
C GLU A 428 -1.10 -10.18 14.95
N LYS A 429 -1.96 -9.74 15.89
CA LYS A 429 -2.16 -10.48 17.13
C LYS A 429 -3.02 -11.70 16.81
N LEU A 430 -2.41 -12.87 16.83
CA LEU A 430 -3.08 -14.13 16.54
C LEU A 430 -3.38 -14.84 17.86
N GLU A 431 -4.66 -14.92 18.23
CA GLU A 431 -5.08 -15.61 19.47
C GLU A 431 -4.79 -17.11 19.42
N ASP A 432 -4.82 -17.71 18.22
CA ASP A 432 -4.60 -19.15 18.00
C ASP A 432 -3.24 -19.47 17.36
N ALA A 433 -2.16 -18.80 17.79
CA ALA A 433 -0.82 -18.99 17.22
C ALA A 433 -0.33 -20.45 17.34
N ASP A 434 -0.60 -21.11 18.47
CA ASP A 434 -0.25 -22.52 18.70
C ASP A 434 -0.97 -23.47 17.74
N LEU A 435 -2.22 -23.16 17.39
CA LEU A 435 -2.99 -23.93 16.41
C LEU A 435 -2.40 -23.78 15.01
N LEU A 436 -1.98 -22.57 14.64
CA LEU A 436 -1.33 -22.32 13.35
C LEU A 436 0.02 -23.04 13.27
N ALA A 437 0.85 -22.97 14.32
CA ALA A 437 2.10 -23.72 14.41
C ALA A 437 1.86 -25.23 14.26
N SER A 438 0.87 -25.76 14.98
CA SER A 438 0.52 -27.19 14.93
C SER A 438 0.11 -27.63 13.52
N LYS A 439 -0.63 -26.80 12.77
CA LYS A 439 -0.99 -27.07 11.37
C LYS A 439 0.21 -27.12 10.43
N LEU A 440 1.29 -26.42 10.77
CA LEU A 440 2.56 -26.46 10.05
C LEU A 440 3.46 -27.60 10.53
N GLY A 441 3.09 -28.32 11.60
CA GLY A 441 3.91 -29.40 12.14
C GLY A 441 5.02 -28.96 13.09
N ILE A 442 4.92 -27.73 13.62
CA ILE A 442 5.88 -27.15 14.56
C ILE A 442 5.15 -26.65 15.81
N THR A 443 5.87 -26.37 16.89
CA THR A 443 5.31 -25.70 18.09
C THR A 443 5.70 -24.23 18.12
N LYS A 444 4.89 -23.38 18.75
CA LYS A 444 5.24 -21.96 18.91
C LYS A 444 6.55 -21.79 19.69
N ASP A 445 6.75 -22.54 20.77
CA ASP A 445 8.00 -22.58 21.54
C ASP A 445 9.24 -22.85 20.67
N ARG A 446 9.09 -23.72 19.65
CA ARG A 446 10.17 -24.03 18.72
C ARG A 446 10.50 -22.83 17.82
N VAL A 447 9.48 -22.09 17.39
CA VAL A 447 9.66 -20.83 16.64
C VAL A 447 10.31 -19.76 17.51
N GLU A 448 9.89 -19.61 18.76
CA GLU A 448 10.48 -18.69 19.73
C GLU A 448 11.96 -19.04 20.00
N PHE A 449 12.28 -20.33 20.10
CA PHE A 449 13.66 -20.80 20.19
C PHE A 449 14.51 -20.36 18.99
N TYR A 450 14.00 -20.50 17.76
CA TYR A 450 14.70 -20.00 16.57
C TYR A 450 14.89 -18.49 16.58
N LEU A 451 13.88 -17.74 17.04
CA LEU A 451 14.00 -16.28 17.18
C LEU A 451 15.10 -15.90 18.19
N ALA A 452 15.15 -16.56 19.35
CA ALA A 452 16.18 -16.31 20.35
C ALA A 452 17.59 -16.53 19.78
N GLN A 453 17.79 -17.62 19.03
CA GLN A 453 19.07 -17.87 18.32
C GLN A 453 19.41 -16.72 17.35
N ILE A 454 18.45 -16.27 16.54
CA ILE A 454 18.65 -15.18 15.58
C ILE A 454 18.99 -13.85 16.28
N ILE A 455 18.41 -13.58 17.46
CA ILE A 455 18.72 -12.40 18.28
C ILE A 455 20.15 -12.47 18.85
N ASP A 456 20.49 -13.60 19.48
CA ASP A 456 21.79 -13.81 20.14
C ASP A 456 22.97 -13.79 19.16
N GLU A 457 22.73 -14.15 17.90
CA GLU A 457 23.70 -14.10 16.81
C GLU A 457 24.11 -12.66 16.41
N GLY A 458 23.52 -11.62 17.00
CA GLY A 458 24.06 -10.26 16.98
C GLY A 458 24.05 -9.59 15.60
N PHE A 459 22.88 -9.50 14.96
CA PHE A 459 22.74 -8.76 13.71
C PHE A 459 22.99 -7.25 13.94
N SER A 460 24.24 -6.83 13.77
CA SER A 460 24.58 -5.43 13.53
C SER A 460 24.11 -5.09 12.12
N MET A 461 23.00 -4.33 12.04
CA MET A 461 22.63 -3.65 10.80
C MET A 461 23.87 -2.93 10.24
N PRO A 462 24.17 -2.99 8.93
CA PRO A 462 25.18 -2.11 8.36
C PRO A 462 24.72 -0.67 8.62
N VAL A 463 25.39 0.01 9.56
CA VAL A 463 25.13 1.41 9.88
C VAL A 463 25.73 2.24 8.74
N HIS A 464 24.97 2.42 7.66
CA HIS A 464 25.35 3.36 6.61
C HIS A 464 24.85 4.76 6.97
N GLY A 465 25.69 5.42 7.76
CA GLY A 465 25.55 6.80 8.20
C GLY A 465 26.91 7.39 8.55
N LYS A 466 27.90 7.26 7.66
CA LYS A 466 29.00 8.24 7.66
C LYS A 466 28.51 9.42 6.85
N SER A 467 28.16 10.50 7.55
CA SER A 467 28.03 11.83 6.95
C SER A 467 29.34 12.13 6.20
N THR A 468 29.30 12.11 4.87
CA THR A 468 30.32 12.79 4.09
C THR A 468 30.02 14.27 4.21
N SER A 469 30.79 14.91 5.12
CA SER A 469 31.13 16.34 5.23
C SER A 469 30.06 17.38 4.92
#